data_AF-A0A971SJ76-F1
#
_entry.id   AF-A0A971SJ76-F1
#
_cell.length_a   1.000
_cell.length_b   1.000
_cell.length_c   1.000
_cell.angle_alpha   90.00
_cell.angle_beta   90.00
_cell.angle_gamma   90.00
#
_symmetry.space_group_name_H-M   'P 1'
#
loop_
_entity.id
_entity.type
_entity.pdbx_description
1 polymer ?
#
loop_
_entity_poly.entity_id
_entity_poly.type
_entity_poly.pdbx_seq_one_letter_code
_entity_poly.pdbx_strand_id
1 'polypeptide(L)'
;MKKPACFVLSIIIIMLLAGGRTALATSSGLYLPDRQVVQNAIADQEAMFGPLTLAEGEVIAVDDDCLQLVTGSGLGVTYQIPTSCAVYINGRLGSLSALRPVASGSFFAVRLYLDQEQTPRLIDGWYVGGLATIMAVDSRAHTLCVQAIESNEVFHLAVVPELREEISRMTRGKVCFLLLGWEAQVRKIYYDR
;
A
#
# COMPACT_ATOMS: atom_id res chain seq x y z
N MET A 1 -23.53 48.57 -0.34
CA MET A 1 -23.49 47.53 0.72
C MET A 1 -24.07 46.22 0.19
N LYS A 2 -23.38 45.11 0.47
CA LYS A 2 -23.78 43.68 0.39
C LYS A 2 -24.05 43.05 -0.99
N LYS A 3 -23.02 42.40 -1.54
CA LYS A 3 -23.12 41.00 -2.02
C LYS A 3 -21.78 40.27 -1.79
N PRO A 4 -21.67 39.45 -0.72
CA PRO A 4 -20.71 38.36 -0.71
C PRO A 4 -21.35 37.08 -0.15
N ALA A 5 -22.53 36.69 -0.63
CA ALA A 5 -23.18 35.45 -0.20
C ALA A 5 -22.93 34.27 -1.16
N CYS A 6 -22.71 34.55 -2.44
CA CYS A 6 -22.63 33.48 -3.46
C CYS A 6 -21.26 32.82 -3.54
N PHE A 7 -20.18 33.53 -3.24
CA PHE A 7 -18.81 32.99 -3.34
C PHE A 7 -18.42 32.13 -2.12
N VAL A 8 -18.94 32.48 -0.94
CA VAL A 8 -18.68 31.74 0.30
C VAL A 8 -19.38 30.38 0.28
N LEU A 9 -20.57 30.29 -0.34
CA LEU A 9 -21.32 29.04 -0.43
C LEU A 9 -20.63 28.01 -1.33
N SER A 10 -19.99 28.44 -2.43
CA SER A 10 -19.24 27.55 -3.33
C SER A 10 -17.98 26.97 -2.68
N ILE A 11 -17.29 27.75 -1.85
CA ILE A 11 -16.08 27.28 -1.12
C ILE A 11 -16.46 26.26 -0.04
N ILE A 12 -17.59 26.46 0.64
CA ILE A 12 -18.09 25.53 1.65
C ILE A 12 -18.48 24.17 1.05
N ILE A 13 -19.10 24.16 -0.15
CA ILE A 13 -19.47 22.91 -0.85
C ILE A 13 -18.22 22.15 -1.32
N ILE A 14 -17.18 22.84 -1.80
CA ILE A 14 -15.91 22.21 -2.19
C ILE A 14 -15.19 21.63 -0.97
N MET A 15 -15.20 22.32 0.19
CA MET A 15 -14.64 21.78 1.43
C MET A 15 -15.43 20.58 1.98
N LEU A 16 -16.76 20.55 1.80
CA LEU A 16 -17.61 19.42 2.19
C LEU A 16 -17.42 18.21 1.27
N LEU A 17 -17.12 18.41 -0.02
CA LEU A 17 -16.77 17.34 -0.97
C LEU A 17 -15.31 16.88 -0.83
N ALA A 18 -14.42 17.76 -0.35
CA ALA A 18 -13.04 17.45 0.00
C ALA A 18 -12.89 16.82 1.41
N GLY A 19 -14.01 16.43 2.05
CA GLY A 19 -14.04 15.53 3.21
C GLY A 19 -13.54 14.11 2.90
N GLY A 20 -12.59 13.99 1.96
CA GLY A 20 -11.73 12.83 1.81
C GLY A 20 -11.13 12.56 3.18
N ARG A 21 -11.60 11.48 3.80
CA ARG A 21 -11.01 10.94 5.01
C ARG A 21 -9.53 10.79 4.72
N THR A 22 -8.72 11.71 5.22
CA THR A 22 -7.28 11.51 5.30
C THR A 22 -7.09 10.16 5.95
N ALA A 23 -6.18 9.35 5.40
CA ALA A 23 -5.92 8.01 5.90
C ALA A 23 -5.51 8.09 7.37
N LEU A 24 -6.49 8.01 8.26
CA LEU A 24 -6.28 7.74 9.66
C LEU A 24 -5.65 6.35 9.70
N ALA A 25 -4.54 6.22 10.43
CA ALA A 25 -3.99 4.92 10.78
C ALA A 25 -5.15 4.10 11.35
N THR A 26 -5.65 3.15 10.57
CA THR A 26 -6.74 2.28 10.99
C THR A 26 -6.25 1.49 12.19
N SER A 27 -7.11 1.32 13.21
CA SER A 27 -6.89 0.34 14.27
C SER A 27 -6.51 -0.99 13.61
N SER A 28 -5.32 -1.45 13.98
CA SER A 28 -4.34 -2.23 13.22
C SER A 28 -4.63 -3.73 13.10
N GLY A 29 -5.73 -4.11 12.46
CA GLY A 29 -5.98 -5.51 12.10
C GLY A 29 -5.23 -5.92 10.84
N LEU A 30 -4.86 -7.20 10.72
CA LEU A 30 -4.51 -7.78 9.42
C LEU A 30 -5.72 -7.64 8.49
N TYR A 31 -5.66 -6.70 7.55
CA TYR A 31 -6.78 -6.29 6.70
C TYR A 31 -6.33 -6.22 5.25
N LEU A 32 -7.11 -6.82 4.36
CA LEU A 32 -6.87 -6.74 2.92
C LEU A 32 -7.76 -5.63 2.34
N PRO A 33 -7.19 -4.49 1.90
CA PRO A 33 -7.99 -3.40 1.36
C PRO A 33 -8.63 -3.78 0.03
N ASP A 34 -9.87 -3.31 -0.16
CA ASP A 34 -10.53 -3.37 -1.46
C ASP A 34 -9.74 -2.53 -2.47
N ARG A 35 -9.39 -3.17 -3.59
CA ARG A 35 -8.59 -2.58 -4.65
C ARG A 35 -9.41 -2.04 -5.82
N GLN A 36 -10.73 -2.21 -5.81
CA GLN A 36 -11.59 -1.74 -6.89
C GLN A 36 -11.44 -0.24 -7.14
N VAL A 37 -11.26 0.55 -6.08
CA VAL A 37 -11.05 2.00 -6.18
C VAL A 37 -9.79 2.33 -6.98
N VAL A 38 -8.67 1.65 -6.69
CA VAL A 38 -7.41 1.88 -7.42
C VAL A 38 -7.53 1.38 -8.86
N GLN A 39 -8.16 0.23 -9.09
CA GLN A 39 -8.35 -0.29 -10.45
C GLN A 39 -9.16 0.66 -11.33
N ASN A 40 -10.23 1.23 -10.77
CA ASN A 40 -11.00 2.25 -11.48
C ASN A 40 -10.14 3.49 -11.78
N ALA A 41 -9.34 3.94 -10.81
CA ALA A 41 -8.45 5.08 -11.00
C ALA A 41 -7.37 4.81 -12.06
N ILE A 42 -6.82 3.60 -12.13
CA ILE A 42 -5.88 3.19 -13.19
C ILE A 42 -6.56 3.28 -14.55
N ALA A 43 -7.77 2.73 -14.69
CA ALA A 43 -8.53 2.79 -15.94
C ALA A 43 -8.84 4.24 -16.36
N ASP A 44 -9.18 5.11 -15.41
CA ASP A 44 -9.42 6.53 -15.68
C ASP A 44 -8.15 7.23 -16.17
N GLN A 45 -6.99 6.91 -15.58
CA GLN A 45 -5.69 7.44 -16.02
C GLN A 45 -5.31 6.90 -17.41
N GLU A 46 -5.52 5.62 -17.69
CA GLU A 46 -5.28 5.03 -19.01
C GLU A 46 -6.15 5.65 -20.10
N ALA A 47 -7.41 5.96 -19.78
CA ALA A 47 -8.31 6.66 -20.70
C ALA A 47 -7.83 8.08 -21.04
N MET A 48 -7.13 8.75 -20.11
CA MET A 48 -6.66 10.13 -20.27
C MET A 48 -5.27 10.24 -20.90
N PHE A 49 -4.35 9.35 -20.52
CA PHE A 49 -2.93 9.43 -20.87
C PHE A 49 -2.46 8.30 -21.80
N GLY A 50 -3.35 7.36 -22.16
CA GLY A 50 -3.01 6.15 -22.89
C GLY A 50 -2.47 5.03 -21.98
N PRO A 51 -2.04 3.90 -22.56
CA PRO A 51 -1.57 2.75 -21.78
C PRO A 51 -0.46 3.10 -20.81
N LEU A 52 -0.60 2.66 -19.56
CA LEU A 52 0.40 2.92 -18.51
C LEU A 52 1.35 1.74 -18.37
N THR A 53 2.63 2.04 -18.14
CA THR A 53 3.65 1.04 -17.78
C THR A 53 3.84 0.99 -16.28
N LEU A 54 4.20 -0.19 -15.77
CA LEU A 54 4.36 -0.44 -14.35
C LEU A 54 5.83 -0.42 -13.95
N ALA A 55 6.16 0.33 -12.90
CA ALA A 55 7.42 0.21 -12.17
C ALA A 55 7.13 -0.15 -10.71
N GLU A 56 7.83 -1.16 -10.18
CA GLU A 56 7.66 -1.63 -8.81
C GLU A 56 8.92 -1.42 -7.99
N GLY A 57 8.74 -1.11 -6.71
CA GLY A 57 9.87 -0.98 -5.80
C GLY A 57 9.46 -0.75 -4.35
N GLU A 58 10.48 -0.60 -3.52
CA GLU A 58 10.36 -0.27 -2.10
C GLU A 58 10.81 1.17 -1.88
N VAL A 59 9.97 1.95 -1.18
CA VAL A 59 10.26 3.37 -0.92
C VAL A 59 11.44 3.51 0.03
N ILE A 60 12.46 4.26 -0.39
CA ILE A 60 13.64 4.59 0.41
C ILE A 60 13.49 5.97 1.05
N ALA A 61 13.03 6.93 0.25
CA ALA A 61 12.92 8.33 0.65
C ALA A 61 11.79 9.00 -0.13
N VAL A 62 11.19 10.01 0.51
CA VAL A 62 10.12 10.82 -0.04
C VAL A 62 10.35 12.28 0.35
N ASP A 63 10.56 13.11 -0.66
CA ASP A 63 10.63 14.56 -0.52
C ASP A 63 9.31 15.19 -1.03
N ASP A 64 9.27 16.51 -1.19
CA ASP A 64 8.01 17.22 -1.50
C ASP A 64 7.43 16.86 -2.88
N ASP A 65 8.29 16.62 -3.87
CA ASP A 65 7.94 16.27 -5.26
C ASP A 65 8.75 15.08 -5.79
N CYS A 66 9.52 14.41 -4.96
CA CYS A 66 10.40 13.30 -5.37
C CYS A 66 10.09 12.02 -4.61
N LEU A 67 10.14 10.90 -5.32
CA LEU A 67 10.05 9.57 -4.75
C LEU A 67 11.27 8.73 -5.14
N GLN A 68 11.97 8.18 -4.15
CA GLN A 68 13.10 7.30 -4.36
C GLN A 68 12.74 5.86 -4.02
N LEU A 69 12.97 4.94 -4.97
CA LEU A 69 12.65 3.53 -4.86
C LEU A 69 13.88 2.65 -5.02
N VAL A 70 14.00 1.57 -4.24
CA VAL A 70 14.83 0.42 -4.63
C VAL A 70 13.95 -0.50 -5.46
N THR A 71 14.36 -0.77 -6.70
CA THR A 71 13.68 -1.76 -7.56
C THR A 71 14.16 -3.18 -7.24
N GLY A 72 13.49 -4.21 -7.78
CA GLY A 72 13.88 -5.62 -7.57
C GLY A 72 15.33 -5.96 -7.95
N SER A 73 16.00 -5.14 -8.78
CA SER A 73 17.42 -5.30 -9.12
C SER A 73 18.39 -4.74 -8.06
N GLY A 74 17.87 -4.14 -6.98
CA GLY A 74 18.66 -3.46 -5.96
C GLY A 74 19.10 -2.04 -6.35
N LEU A 75 18.75 -1.57 -7.55
CA LEU A 75 19.07 -0.22 -8.01
C LEU A 75 18.08 0.80 -7.45
N GLY A 76 18.63 1.87 -6.89
CA GLY A 76 17.90 3.07 -6.49
C GLY A 76 17.51 3.91 -7.72
N VAL A 77 16.22 4.22 -7.86
CA VAL A 77 15.67 5.05 -8.93
C VAL A 77 14.89 6.20 -8.31
N THR A 78 15.11 7.41 -8.82
CA THR A 78 14.39 8.63 -8.37
C THR A 78 13.38 9.03 -9.43
N TYR A 79 12.14 9.28 -9.01
CA TYR A 79 11.06 9.77 -9.85
C TYR A 79 10.64 11.15 -9.40
N GLN A 80 10.48 12.06 -10.37
CA GLN A 80 9.80 13.34 -10.17
C GLN A 80 8.29 13.08 -10.21
N ILE A 81 7.59 13.51 -9.17
CA ILE A 81 6.16 13.26 -8.97
C ILE A 81 5.40 14.56 -9.27
N PRO A 82 4.66 14.63 -10.39
CA PRO A 82 3.87 15.81 -10.68
C PRO A 82 2.72 15.95 -9.68
N THR A 83 2.27 17.17 -9.43
CA THR A 83 1.14 17.45 -8.52
C THR A 83 -0.18 16.84 -8.98
N SER A 84 -0.31 16.49 -10.26
CA SER A 84 -1.45 15.77 -10.81
C SER A 84 -1.39 14.25 -10.59
N CYS A 85 -0.29 13.72 -10.06
CA CYS A 85 -0.14 12.31 -9.77
C CYS A 85 -1.07 11.89 -8.63
N ALA A 86 -1.95 10.92 -8.87
CA ALA A 86 -2.83 10.40 -7.83
C ALA A 86 -2.05 9.43 -6.93
N VAL A 87 -2.09 9.64 -5.62
CA VAL A 87 -1.43 8.76 -4.64
C VAL A 87 -2.47 7.98 -3.85
N TYR A 88 -2.38 6.66 -3.89
CA TYR A 88 -3.19 5.74 -3.11
C TYR A 88 -2.31 5.03 -2.08
N ILE A 89 -2.84 4.84 -0.87
CA ILE A 89 -2.21 4.11 0.22
C ILE A 89 -3.23 3.09 0.72
N ASN A 90 -2.91 1.81 0.63
CA ASN A 90 -3.78 0.71 1.04
C ASN A 90 -5.20 0.86 0.46
N GLY A 91 -5.29 1.16 -0.84
CA GLY A 91 -6.56 1.32 -1.57
C GLY A 91 -7.31 2.63 -1.36
N ARG A 92 -6.75 3.59 -0.61
CA ARG A 92 -7.40 4.89 -0.32
C ARG A 92 -6.58 6.05 -0.83
N LEU A 93 -7.24 7.10 -1.29
CA LEU A 93 -6.56 8.33 -1.69
C LEU A 93 -5.76 8.91 -0.51
N GLY A 94 -4.51 9.27 -0.77
CA GLY A 94 -3.58 9.79 0.22
C GLY A 94 -2.67 10.86 -0.38
N SER A 95 -1.60 11.16 0.34
CA SER A 95 -0.58 12.12 -0.08
C SER A 95 0.76 11.43 -0.27
N LEU A 96 1.63 12.01 -1.10
CA LEU A 96 3.00 11.53 -1.31
C LEU A 96 3.74 11.34 0.03
N SER A 97 3.61 12.30 0.95
CA SER A 97 4.22 12.26 2.29
C SER A 97 3.82 11.04 3.14
N ALA A 98 2.69 10.39 2.88
CA ALA A 98 2.25 9.19 3.58
C ALA A 98 3.06 7.94 3.20
N LEU A 99 3.82 7.99 2.11
CA LEU A 99 4.74 6.92 1.69
C LEU A 99 6.07 6.94 2.43
N ARG A 100 6.32 7.95 3.29
CA ARG A 100 7.56 8.06 4.05
C ARG A 100 7.79 6.79 4.88
N PRO A 101 8.94 6.12 4.73
CA PRO A 101 9.27 4.94 5.53
C PRO A 101 9.24 5.29 7.02
N VAL A 102 8.66 4.40 7.82
CA VAL A 102 8.59 4.58 9.29
C VAL A 102 9.94 4.27 9.94
N ALA A 103 10.72 3.36 9.34
CA ALA A 103 12.08 3.00 9.75
C ALA A 103 12.85 2.37 8.58
N SER A 104 14.18 2.37 8.64
CA SER A 104 15.04 1.66 7.69
C SER A 104 14.69 0.17 7.66
N GLY A 105 14.42 -0.38 6.47
CA GLY A 105 14.04 -1.79 6.33
C GLY A 105 12.53 -2.07 6.41
N SER A 106 11.74 -1.09 6.86
CA SER A 106 10.27 -1.13 6.98
C SER A 106 9.63 -0.40 5.80
N PHE A 107 9.85 -0.90 4.60
CA PHE A 107 9.52 -0.20 3.38
C PHE A 107 8.04 -0.34 2.98
N PHE A 108 7.47 0.76 2.51
CA PHE A 108 6.25 0.74 1.71
C PHE A 108 6.60 0.14 0.35
N ALA A 109 5.92 -0.94 -0.03
CA ALA A 109 5.97 -1.40 -1.41
C ALA A 109 5.10 -0.45 -2.24
N VAL A 110 5.57 -0.03 -3.41
CA VAL A 110 4.80 0.83 -4.31
C VAL A 110 4.79 0.28 -5.72
N ARG A 111 3.68 0.57 -6.40
CA ARG A 111 3.52 0.47 -7.84
C ARG A 111 3.35 1.87 -8.41
N LEU A 112 4.27 2.25 -9.28
CA LEU A 112 4.20 3.45 -10.10
C LEU A 112 3.60 3.10 -11.46
N TYR A 113 2.58 3.84 -11.85
CA TYR A 113 1.98 3.76 -13.17
C TYR A 113 2.42 4.98 -13.97
N LEU A 114 3.25 4.73 -14.97
CA LEU A 114 3.92 5.73 -15.79
C LEU A 114 3.23 5.81 -17.15
N ASP A 115 3.13 6.99 -17.72
CA ASP A 115 2.67 7.14 -19.11
C ASP A 115 3.78 6.84 -20.13
N GLN A 116 3.48 7.07 -21.40
CA GLN A 116 4.44 6.88 -22.50
C GLN A 116 5.67 7.79 -22.39
N GLU A 117 5.55 8.94 -21.73
CA GLU A 117 6.65 9.88 -21.45
C GLU A 117 7.42 9.52 -20.18
N GLN A 118 7.12 8.37 -19.56
CA GLN A 118 7.68 7.93 -18.27
C GLN A 118 7.33 8.86 -17.09
N THR A 119 6.26 9.65 -17.23
CA THR A 119 5.77 10.52 -16.16
C THR A 119 4.85 9.73 -15.22
N PRO A 120 5.09 9.74 -13.89
CA PRO A 120 4.18 9.12 -12.94
C PRO A 120 2.78 9.74 -12.96
N ARG A 121 1.76 8.92 -13.20
CA ARG A 121 0.34 9.32 -13.20
C ARG A 121 -0.41 8.83 -11.98
N LEU A 122 -0.04 7.64 -11.49
CA LEU A 122 -0.62 7.07 -10.29
C LEU A 122 0.45 6.33 -9.47
N ILE A 123 0.35 6.44 -8.16
CA ILE A 123 1.15 5.68 -7.19
C ILE A 123 0.17 4.86 -6.35
N ASP A 124 0.32 3.54 -6.33
CA ASP A 124 -0.37 2.68 -5.37
C ASP A 124 0.64 2.14 -4.36
N GLY A 125 0.57 2.69 -3.15
CA GLY A 125 1.39 2.32 -2.01
C GLY A 125 0.71 1.28 -1.13
N TRP A 126 1.49 0.28 -0.78
CA TRP A 126 1.05 -0.87 -0.01
C TRP A 126 1.92 -1.05 1.23
N TYR A 127 1.27 -0.91 2.37
CA TYR A 127 1.82 -1.21 3.69
C TYR A 127 0.73 -1.86 4.51
N VAL A 128 0.48 -3.12 4.18
CA VAL A 128 -0.46 -3.98 4.89
C VAL A 128 0.33 -4.97 5.73
N GLY A 129 0.17 -4.85 7.04
CA GLY A 129 0.66 -5.82 7.98
C GLY A 129 -0.19 -5.84 9.23
N GLY A 130 -0.09 -6.93 9.97
CA GLY A 130 -0.90 -7.11 11.16
C GLY A 130 -0.41 -8.25 12.03
N LEU A 131 -0.81 -8.20 13.29
CA LEU A 131 -0.58 -9.26 14.25
C LEU A 131 -1.55 -10.42 14.01
N ALA A 132 -1.02 -11.64 13.94
CA ALA A 132 -1.80 -12.84 13.73
C ALA A 132 -1.22 -14.04 14.51
N THR A 133 -2.13 -14.93 14.92
CA THR A 133 -1.79 -16.22 15.52
C THR A 133 -1.73 -17.29 14.44
N ILE A 134 -0.67 -18.09 14.43
CA ILE A 134 -0.51 -19.20 13.50
C ILE A 134 -1.47 -20.33 13.87
N MET A 135 -2.40 -20.64 12.96
CA MET A 135 -3.37 -21.72 13.16
C MET A 135 -2.88 -23.03 12.53
N ALA A 136 -2.28 -22.96 11.35
CA ALA A 136 -1.66 -24.08 10.67
C ALA A 136 -0.59 -23.60 9.67
N VAL A 137 0.34 -24.49 9.34
CA VAL A 137 1.38 -24.27 8.34
C VAL A 137 1.31 -25.42 7.33
N ASP A 138 1.19 -25.09 6.05
CA ASP A 138 1.42 -26.04 4.96
C ASP A 138 2.73 -25.69 4.25
N SER A 139 3.80 -26.36 4.65
CA SER A 139 5.14 -26.16 4.09
C SER A 139 5.31 -26.73 2.68
N ARG A 140 4.39 -27.58 2.21
CA ARG A 140 4.41 -28.13 0.85
C ARG A 140 3.71 -27.19 -0.12
N ALA A 141 2.56 -26.66 0.27
CA ALA A 141 1.81 -25.69 -0.52
C ALA A 141 2.30 -24.24 -0.36
N HIS A 142 3.24 -23.99 0.57
CA HIS A 142 3.73 -22.65 0.91
C HIS A 142 2.61 -21.71 1.35
N THR A 143 1.75 -22.20 2.24
CA THR A 143 0.64 -21.41 2.78
C THR A 143 0.64 -21.40 4.30
N LEU A 144 0.17 -20.28 4.85
CA LEU A 144 -0.09 -20.09 6.27
C LEU A 144 -1.59 -19.89 6.48
N CYS A 145 -2.15 -20.62 7.43
CA CYS A 145 -3.46 -20.32 7.98
C CYS A 145 -3.26 -19.56 9.29
N VAL A 146 -3.76 -18.34 9.36
CA VAL A 146 -3.54 -17.43 10.49
C VAL A 146 -4.85 -16.79 10.91
N GLN A 147 -4.96 -16.51 12.21
CA GLN A 147 -6.07 -15.75 12.77
C GLN A 147 -5.57 -14.35 13.15
N ALA A 148 -6.17 -13.31 12.56
CA ALA A 148 -5.87 -11.94 12.91
C ALA A 148 -6.23 -11.67 14.38
N ILE A 149 -5.33 -11.05 15.14
CA ILE A 149 -5.54 -10.84 16.58
C ILE A 149 -6.67 -9.83 16.85
N GLU A 150 -6.79 -8.79 16.03
CA GLU A 150 -7.76 -7.73 16.27
C GLU A 150 -9.17 -8.10 15.80
N SER A 151 -9.31 -8.70 14.62
CA SER A 151 -10.63 -9.02 14.03
C SER A 151 -11.09 -10.46 14.31
N ASN A 152 -10.21 -11.34 14.78
CA ASN A 152 -10.41 -12.79 14.87
C ASN A 152 -10.73 -13.48 13.52
N GLU A 153 -10.60 -12.77 12.40
CA GLU A 153 -10.78 -13.33 11.07
C GLU A 153 -9.65 -14.30 10.72
N VAL A 154 -10.00 -15.35 9.99
CA VAL A 154 -9.05 -16.38 9.55
C VAL A 154 -8.69 -16.14 8.09
N PHE A 155 -7.38 -16.09 7.83
CA PHE A 155 -6.81 -15.89 6.51
C PHE A 155 -6.01 -17.11 6.09
N HIS A 156 -6.11 -17.45 4.81
CA HIS A 156 -5.27 -18.44 4.14
C HIS A 156 -4.37 -17.69 3.17
N LEU A 157 -3.10 -17.54 3.54
CA LEU A 157 -2.16 -16.68 2.84
C LEU A 157 -1.07 -17.51 2.17
N ALA A 158 -0.84 -17.25 0.90
CA ALA A 158 0.37 -17.72 0.23
C ALA A 158 1.60 -17.06 0.85
N VAL A 159 2.74 -17.73 0.78
CA VAL A 159 4.02 -17.24 1.29
C VAL A 159 5.01 -17.18 0.15
N VAL A 160 5.80 -16.11 0.09
CA VAL A 160 6.85 -16.01 -0.94
C VAL A 160 7.90 -17.12 -0.78
N PRO A 161 8.49 -17.62 -1.88
CA PRO A 161 9.42 -18.75 -1.84
C PRO A 161 10.60 -18.57 -0.88
N GLU A 162 11.06 -17.34 -0.69
CA GLU A 162 12.21 -16.98 0.15
C GLU A 162 11.98 -17.30 1.63
N LEU A 163 10.71 -17.34 2.08
CA LEU A 163 10.36 -17.63 3.46
C LEU A 163 10.09 -19.13 3.71
N ARG A 164 10.31 -20.01 2.72
CA ARG A 164 9.99 -21.44 2.82
C ARG A 164 10.63 -22.11 4.04
N GLU A 165 11.91 -21.85 4.30
CA GLU A 165 12.59 -22.42 5.47
C GLU A 165 12.05 -21.84 6.77
N GLU A 166 11.77 -20.54 6.81
CA GLU A 166 11.26 -19.85 7.99
C GLU A 166 9.91 -20.43 8.40
N ILE A 167 8.96 -20.55 7.46
CA ILE A 167 7.64 -21.11 7.76
C ILE A 167 7.71 -22.58 8.18
N SER A 168 8.67 -23.35 7.66
CA SER A 168 8.81 -24.77 8.03
C SER A 168 9.15 -24.99 9.52
N ARG A 169 9.69 -23.96 10.18
CA ARG A 169 10.05 -23.98 11.60
C ARG A 169 8.97 -23.35 12.48
N MET A 170 7.93 -22.78 11.88
CA MET A 170 6.86 -22.13 12.63
C MET A 170 5.99 -23.17 13.34
N THR A 171 5.54 -22.81 14.55
CA THR A 171 4.69 -23.66 15.39
C THR A 171 3.31 -23.03 15.55
N ARG A 172 2.27 -23.85 15.51
CA ARG A 172 0.90 -23.43 15.81
C ARG A 172 0.80 -22.74 17.17
N GLY A 173 -0.04 -21.72 17.26
CA GLY A 173 -0.31 -20.95 18.47
C GLY A 173 0.67 -19.81 18.74
N LYS A 174 1.75 -19.69 17.96
CA LYS A 174 2.65 -18.54 18.04
C LYS A 174 2.01 -17.30 17.42
N VAL A 175 2.24 -16.16 18.06
CA VAL A 175 1.87 -14.84 17.54
C VAL A 175 3.03 -14.29 16.73
N CYS A 176 2.72 -13.72 15.57
CA CYS A 176 3.68 -13.07 14.69
C CYS A 176 3.07 -11.82 14.07
N PHE A 177 3.91 -10.90 13.64
CA PHE A 177 3.53 -9.81 12.76
C PHE A 177 3.84 -10.21 11.32
N LEU A 178 2.85 -10.13 10.45
CA LEU A 178 2.97 -10.45 9.03
C LEU A 178 3.01 -9.17 8.22
N LEU A 179 3.95 -9.06 7.28
CA LEU A 179 3.88 -8.07 6.20
C LEU A 179 3.42 -8.76 4.93
N LEU A 180 2.37 -8.21 4.33
CA LEU A 180 1.79 -8.72 3.10
C LEU A 180 2.30 -7.93 1.89
N GLY A 181 2.59 -8.65 0.83
CA GLY A 181 2.78 -8.09 -0.50
C GLY A 181 1.46 -7.73 -1.16
N TRP A 182 1.59 -7.23 -2.38
CA TRP A 182 0.47 -6.79 -3.21
C TRP A 182 -0.60 -7.86 -3.46
N GLU A 183 -0.17 -9.09 -3.75
CA GLU A 183 -1.08 -10.22 -4.00
C GLU A 183 -1.56 -10.89 -2.71
N ALA A 184 -1.53 -10.16 -1.59
CA ALA A 184 -1.82 -10.65 -0.24
C ALA A 184 -0.92 -11.79 0.25
N GLN A 185 0.18 -12.09 -0.45
CA GLN A 185 1.16 -13.08 -0.02
C GLN A 185 2.05 -12.55 1.12
N VAL A 186 2.39 -13.42 2.07
CA VAL A 186 3.31 -13.08 3.17
C VAL A 186 4.71 -12.88 2.60
N ARG A 187 5.26 -11.67 2.79
CA ARG A 187 6.61 -11.27 2.31
C ARG A 187 7.64 -11.16 3.41
N LYS A 188 7.23 -10.87 4.65
CA LYS A 188 8.09 -10.91 5.84
C LYS A 188 7.28 -11.34 7.05
N ILE A 189 7.96 -11.99 8.00
CA ILE A 189 7.39 -12.46 9.25
C ILE A 189 8.30 -11.95 10.37
N TYR A 190 7.70 -11.40 11.41
CA TYR A 190 8.41 -11.01 12.63
C TYR A 190 7.79 -11.74 13.81
N TYR A 191 8.59 -12.52 14.53
CA TYR A 191 8.16 -13.24 15.72
C TYR A 191 9.31 -13.30 16.73
N ASP A 192 8.95 -13.41 18.01
CA ASP A 192 9.93 -13.60 19.07
C ASP A 192 10.46 -15.04 19.00
N ARG A 193 11.79 -15.18 18.89
CA ARG A 193 12.46 -16.46 18.62
C ARG A 193 12.54 -17.34 19.86
#